data_AF-A0A5K1G025-F1
#
_entry.id   AF-A0A5K1G025-F1
#
_cell.length_a   1.000
_cell.length_b   1.000
_cell.length_c   1.000
_cell.angle_alpha   90.00
_cell.angle_beta   90.00
_cell.angle_gamma   90.00
#
_symmetry.space_group_name_H-M   'P 1'
#
loop_
_entity.id
_entity.type
_entity.pdbx_description
1 polymer ?
#
loop_
_entity_poly.entity_id
_entity_poly.type
_entity_poly.pdbx_seq_one_letter_code
_entity_poly.pdbx_strand_id
1 'polypeptide(L)' 'VMVGYSDSGKDAGRFTAAWELYKAQEDVVAACGEYGIKVTLFHGRGGSIGRGGGPTYLAIQSQPPGSVM' A
#
# COMPACT_ATOMS: atom_id res chain seq x y z
N VAL A 1 9.92 -1.56 0.72
CA VAL A 1 9.14 -2.47 1.60
C VAL A 1 8.05 -3.13 0.78
N MET A 2 7.77 -4.43 0.95
CA MET A 2 6.71 -5.14 0.21
C MET A 2 5.40 -5.18 1.00
N VAL A 3 4.28 -4.91 0.33
CA VAL A 3 2.92 -4.87 0.90
C VAL A 3 2.11 -6.07 0.38
N GLY A 4 1.71 -6.98 1.28
CA GLY A 4 1.11 -8.27 0.94
C GLY A 4 -0.41 -8.35 1.12
N TYR A 5 -1.20 -7.79 0.20
CA TYR A 5 -2.67 -7.72 0.34
C TYR A 5 -3.36 -9.08 0.50
N SER A 6 -3.00 -10.07 -0.34
CA SER A 6 -3.67 -11.37 -0.31
C SER A 6 -3.38 -12.16 0.96
N ASP A 7 -2.21 -11.98 1.57
CA ASP A 7 -1.85 -12.73 2.78
C ASP A 7 -2.46 -12.07 4.00
N SER A 8 -2.37 -10.74 4.14
CA SER A 8 -3.10 -10.00 5.17
C SER A 8 -4.62 -10.22 5.09
N GLY A 9 -5.17 -10.31 3.88
CA GLY A 9 -6.58 -10.58 3.66
C GLY A 9 -7.03 -11.99 4.05
N LYS A 10 -6.14 -12.99 3.99
CA LYS A 10 -6.41 -14.35 4.50
C LYS A 10 -6.44 -14.37 6.03
N ASP A 11 -5.61 -13.55 6.66
CA ASP A 11 -5.44 -13.50 8.11
C ASP A 11 -6.58 -12.75 8.82
N ALA A 12 -6.83 -11.50 8.41
CA ALA A 12 -7.74 -10.59 9.12
C ALA A 12 -8.99 -10.19 8.33
N GLY A 13 -9.19 -10.77 7.14
CA GLY A 13 -10.25 -10.37 6.22
C GLY A 13 -9.90 -9.10 5.41
N ARG A 14 -10.59 -8.93 4.27
CA ARG A 14 -10.19 -7.93 3.26
C ARG A 14 -10.31 -6.48 3.72
N PHE A 15 -11.33 -6.15 4.52
CA PHE A 15 -11.54 -4.79 5.00
C PHE A 15 -10.44 -4.38 6.00
N THR A 16 -10.27 -5.16 7.06
CA THR A 16 -9.23 -4.95 8.08
C THR A 16 -7.85 -4.89 7.43
N ALA A 17 -7.52 -5.85 6.56
CA ALA A 17 -6.26 -5.85 5.83
C ALA A 17 -6.05 -4.58 5.00
N ALA A 18 -7.06 -4.12 4.27
CA ALA A 18 -6.92 -2.90 3.47
C ALA A 18 -6.68 -1.66 4.33
N TRP A 19 -7.38 -1.54 5.47
CA TRP A 19 -7.24 -0.42 6.38
C TRP A 19 -5.89 -0.42 7.11
N GLU A 20 -5.48 -1.56 7.65
CA GLU A 20 -4.19 -1.68 8.35
C GLU A 20 -3.02 -1.48 7.40
N LEU A 21 -3.10 -1.98 6.16
CA LEU A 21 -2.07 -1.72 5.16
C LEU A 21 -2.03 -0.25 4.73
N TYR A 22 -3.14 0.49 4.78
CA TYR A 22 -3.13 1.93 4.51
C TYR A 22 -2.33 2.68 5.60
N LYS A 23 -2.68 2.47 6.87
CA LYS A 23 -1.97 3.07 8.01
C LYS A 23 -0.48 2.68 8.04
N ALA A 24 -0.17 1.39 7.83
CA ALA A 24 1.21 0.93 7.82
C ALA A 24 2.06 1.60 6.73
N GLN A 25 1.46 1.93 5.58
CA GLN A 25 2.16 2.68 4.53
C GLN A 25 2.40 4.14 4.94
N GLU A 26 1.45 4.80 5.61
CA GLU A 26 1.65 6.14 6.19
C GLU A 26 2.80 6.14 7.20
N ASP A 27 2.79 5.17 8.13
CA ASP A 27 3.81 5.04 9.17
C ASP A 27 5.20 4.80 8.58
N VAL A 28 5.30 3.93 7.56
CA VAL A 28 6.56 3.64 6.87
C VAL A 28 7.07 4.87 6.11
N VAL A 29 6.19 5.59 5.41
CA VAL A 29 6.57 6.81 4.67
C VAL A 29 7.06 7.89 5.64
N ALA A 30 6.32 8.13 6.72
CA ALA A 30 6.69 9.10 7.76
C ALA A 30 8.04 8.74 8.39
N ALA A 31 8.20 7.50 8.85
CA ALA A 31 9.43 7.02 9.47
C ALA A 31 10.63 7.12 8.52
N CYS A 32 10.49 6.73 7.25
CA CYS A 32 11.58 6.91 6.28
C CYS A 32 11.88 8.39 6.01
N GLY A 33 10.87 9.24 5.97
CA GLY A 33 10.99 10.69 5.78
C GLY A 33 11.82 11.36 6.88
N GLU A 34 11.65 10.95 8.14
CA GLU A 34 12.43 11.48 9.28
C GLU A 34 13.93 11.28 9.13
N TYR A 35 14.37 10.21 8.46
CA TYR A 35 15.77 9.89 8.24
C TYR A 35 16.26 10.25 6.82
N GLY A 36 15.45 10.92 6.01
CA GLY A 36 15.78 11.24 4.62
C GLY A 36 15.94 10.00 3.73
N ILE A 37 15.34 8.88 4.11
CA ILE A 37 15.40 7.62 3.38
C ILE A 37 14.31 7.62 2.30
N LYS A 38 14.73 7.45 1.05
CA LYS A 38 13.81 7.28 -0.08
C LYS A 38 13.22 5.87 -0.05
N VAL A 39 11.94 5.74 0.29
CA VAL A 39 11.24 4.45 0.33
C VAL A 39 10.56 4.13 -1.00
N THR A 40 10.64 2.87 -1.42
CA THR A 40 9.83 2.31 -2.50
C THR A 40 8.91 1.22 -1.93
N LEU A 41 7.60 1.38 -2.14
CA LEU A 41 6.61 0.37 -1.79
C LEU A 41 6.40 -0.58 -2.97
N PHE A 42 6.57 -1.87 -2.71
CA PHE A 42 6.35 -2.93 -3.70
C PHE A 42 5.02 -3.61 -3.42
N HIS A 43 4.05 -3.41 -4.31
CA HIS A 43 2.68 -3.88 -4.15
C HIS A 43 2.53 -5.34 -4.61
N GLY A 44 2.26 -6.24 -3.67
CA GLY A 44 1.99 -7.65 -3.96
C GLY A 44 0.62 -7.89 -4.61
N ARG A 45 0.32 -9.17 -4.89
CA ARG A 45 -0.97 -9.58 -5.48
C ARG A 45 -2.15 -9.31 -4.55
N GLY A 46 -3.34 -9.14 -5.15
CA GLY A 46 -4.63 -9.13 -4.44
C GLY A 46 -5.16 -7.74 -4.06
N GLY A 47 -4.33 -6.70 -4.15
CA GLY A 47 -4.75 -5.30 -3.99
C GLY A 47 -5.52 -4.77 -5.20
N SER A 48 -6.18 -3.62 -5.05
CA SER A 48 -6.85 -2.90 -6.15
C SER A 48 -5.88 -2.48 -7.26
N ILE A 49 -4.63 -2.18 -6.91
CA ILE A 49 -3.54 -1.80 -7.83
C ILE A 49 -3.32 -2.88 -8.91
N GLY A 50 -3.42 -4.17 -8.53
CA GLY A 50 -3.18 -5.30 -9.44
C GLY A 50 -4.31 -5.62 -10.41
N ARG A 51 -5.37 -4.80 -10.51
CA ARG A 51 -6.52 -5.06 -11.39
C ARG A 51 -6.26 -4.79 -12.88
N GLY A 52 -5.25 -3.97 -13.19
CA GLY A 52 -4.94 -3.55 -14.56
C GLY A 52 -5.97 -2.57 -15.14
N GLY A 53 -5.61 -1.94 -16.26
CA GLY A 53 -6.48 -1.01 -17.00
C GLY A 53 -6.88 0.24 -16.21
N GLY A 54 -8.06 0.80 -16.52
CA GLY A 54 -8.57 2.03 -15.91
C GLY A 54 -8.68 2.03 -14.37
N PRO A 55 -9.15 0.94 -13.72
CA PRO A 55 -9.23 0.88 -12.25
C PRO A 55 -7.89 1.04 -11.53
N THR A 56 -6.78 0.64 -12.16
CA THR A 56 -5.44 0.81 -11.59
C THR A 56 -5.06 2.28 -11.44
N TYR A 57 -5.50 3.16 -12.35
CA TYR A 57 -5.23 4.60 -12.25
C TYR A 57 -5.77 5.16 -10.93
N LEU A 58 -7.05 4.92 -10.65
CA LEU A 58 -7.67 5.37 -9.40
C LEU A 58 -7.05 4.70 -8.17
N ALA A 59 -6.66 3.42 -8.27
CA ALA A 59 -6.02 2.70 -7.18
C ALA A 59 -4.63 3.26 -6.81
N ILE A 60 -3.89 3.78 -7.79
CA ILE A 60 -2.61 4.47 -7.55
C ILE A 60 -2.86 5.83 -6.89
N GLN A 61 -3.83 6.60 -7.40
CA GLN A 61 -4.19 7.91 -6.83
C GLN A 61 -4.76 7.80 -5.40
N SER A 62 -5.33 6.66 -5.04
CA SER A 62 -5.89 6.43 -3.71
C SER A 62 -4.86 5.96 -2.67
N GLN A 63 -3.57 5.88 -3.03
CA GLN A 63 -2.53 5.52 -2.06
C GLN A 63 -2.29 6.66 -1.07
N PRO A 64 -1.75 6.37 0.13
CA PRO A 64 -1.39 7.42 1.07
C PRO A 64 -0.47 8.50 0.47
N PRO A 65 -0.57 9.76 0.92
CA PRO A 65 0.33 10.82 0.46
C PRO A 65 1.80 10.46 0.65
N GLY A 66 2.63 10.72 -0.37
CA GLY A 66 4.07 10.42 -0.33
C GLY A 66 4.44 8.96 -0.48
N SER A 67 3.46 8.05 -0.59
CA SER A 67 3.70 6.61 -0.76
C SER A 67 3.87 6.19 -2.23
N VAL A 68 3.60 7.11 -3.15
CA VAL A 68 3.81 6.98 -4.60
C VAL A 68 4.72 8.12 -5.04
N MET A 69 5.68 7.82 -5.90
CA MET A 69 6.73 8.73 -6.33
C MET A 69 6.72 8.96 -7.84
#